data_AF-A0A955Q7F6-F1
#
_entry.id   AF-A0A955Q7F6-F1
#
_cell.length_a   1.000
_cell.length_b   1.000
_cell.length_c   1.000
_cell.angle_alpha   90.00
_cell.angle_beta   90.00
_cell.angle_gamma   90.00
#
_symmetry.space_group_name_H-M   'P 1'
#
loop_
_entity.id
_entity.type
_entity.pdbx_description
1 polymer ?
#
loop_
_entity_poly.entity_id
_entity_poly.type
_entity_poly.pdbx_seq_one_letter_code
_entity_poly.pdbx_strand_id
1 'polypeptide(L)'
;RVTAPNKIVVSTNRIRRYTLFLNQDLVDFSKPIIVETNGGKSFEEIVEPRIETLLKEVRHRSDTHALFPVKLTIDVLSPDILNEK
;
A
#
# COMPACT_ATOMS: atom_id res chain seq x y z
N ARG A 1 -1.74 -17.44 -10.41
CA ARG A 1 -0.91 -16.56 -11.28
C ARG A 1 -1.64 -15.23 -11.36
N VAL A 2 -1.06 -14.15 -10.83
CA VAL A 2 -1.68 -12.82 -10.88
C VAL A 2 -1.57 -12.31 -12.32
N THR A 3 -2.72 -12.02 -12.96
CA THR A 3 -2.80 -11.66 -14.39
C THR A 3 -3.22 -10.20 -14.61
N ALA A 4 -3.66 -9.51 -13.57
CA ALA A 4 -4.09 -8.11 -13.61
C ALA A 4 -2.96 -7.16 -13.14
N PRO A 5 -3.03 -5.85 -13.48
CA PRO A 5 -2.13 -4.84 -12.92
C PRO A 5 -2.22 -4.79 -11.38
N ASN A 6 -1.11 -4.46 -10.71
CA ASN A 6 -1.09 -4.22 -9.26
C ASN A 6 -1.75 -2.87 -8.93
N LYS A 7 -3.05 -2.75 -9.17
CA LYS A 7 -3.82 -1.54 -8.92
C LYS A 7 -4.64 -1.69 -7.65
N ILE A 8 -4.37 -0.84 -6.68
CA ILE A 8 -5.07 -0.79 -5.39
C ILE A 8 -5.82 0.53 -5.32
N VAL A 9 -7.15 0.47 -5.23
CA VAL A 9 -8.01 1.66 -5.13
C VAL A 9 -8.51 1.77 -3.69
N VAL A 10 -8.26 2.92 -3.09
CA VAL A 10 -8.55 3.19 -1.68
C VAL A 10 -9.48 4.41 -1.58
N SER A 11 -10.64 4.23 -0.96
CA SER A 11 -11.56 5.32 -0.61
C SER A 11 -11.51 5.55 0.89
N THR A 12 -11.20 6.78 1.30
CA THR A 12 -11.02 7.14 2.72
C THR A 12 -11.70 8.47 3.03
N ASN A 13 -12.08 8.65 4.30
CA ASN A 13 -12.66 9.90 4.79
C ASN A 13 -12.05 10.22 6.18
N ARG A 14 -11.67 11.50 6.40
CA ARG A 14 -11.10 12.02 7.67
C ARG A 14 -9.86 11.29 8.21
N ILE A 15 -9.03 10.72 7.34
CA ILE A 15 -7.70 10.22 7.72
C ILE A 15 -6.62 10.97 6.94
N ARG A 16 -5.44 11.11 7.55
CA ARG A 16 -4.28 11.78 6.92
C ARG A 16 -3.27 10.80 6.35
N ARG A 17 -3.26 9.56 6.85
CA ARG A 17 -2.26 8.54 6.52
C ARG A 17 -2.82 7.16 6.78
N TYR A 18 -2.44 6.20 5.94
CA TYR A 18 -2.71 4.79 6.17
C TYR A 18 -1.50 3.93 5.78
N THR A 19 -1.53 2.66 6.20
CA THR A 19 -0.49 1.70 5.88
C THR A 19 -1.10 0.53 5.12
N LEU A 20 -0.51 0.20 3.97
CA LEU A 20 -0.81 -1.02 3.23
C LEU A 20 0.22 -2.08 3.54
N PHE A 21 -0.27 -3.28 3.81
CA PHE A 21 0.53 -4.48 3.98
C PHE A 21 0.23 -5.39 2.80
N LEU A 22 1.26 -5.73 2.01
CA LEU A 22 1.11 -6.47 0.77
C LEU A 22 1.81 -7.83 0.88
N ASN A 23 1.17 -8.88 0.38
CA ASN A 23 1.73 -10.23 0.30
C ASN A 23 1.99 -10.64 -1.15
N GLN A 24 2.77 -11.71 -1.33
CA GLN A 24 3.18 -12.20 -2.65
C GLN A 24 2.07 -12.98 -3.39
N ASP A 25 1.01 -13.39 -2.68
CA ASP A 25 -0.10 -14.13 -3.28
C ASP A 25 -1.03 -13.21 -4.07
N LEU A 26 -1.13 -11.94 -3.66
CA LEU A 26 -2.05 -10.94 -4.22
C LEU A 26 -1.36 -9.90 -5.10
N VAL A 27 -0.04 -9.73 -4.98
CA VAL A 27 0.73 -8.67 -5.67
C VAL A 27 1.95 -9.26 -6.38
N ASP A 28 2.11 -8.91 -7.65
CA ASP A 28 3.29 -9.25 -8.44
C ASP A 28 4.38 -8.19 -8.26
N PHE A 29 5.26 -8.35 -7.28
CA PHE A 29 6.31 -7.35 -6.96
C PHE A 29 7.35 -7.14 -8.08
N SER A 30 7.33 -7.92 -9.17
CA SER A 30 8.15 -7.63 -10.35
C SER A 30 7.60 -6.47 -11.21
N LYS A 31 6.38 -6.02 -10.91
CA LYS A 31 5.69 -4.93 -11.61
C LYS A 31 5.44 -3.74 -10.69
N PRO A 32 5.31 -2.52 -11.25
CA PRO A 32 4.93 -1.35 -10.48
C PRO A 32 3.61 -1.57 -9.73
N ILE A 33 3.57 -1.13 -8.48
CA ILE A 33 2.36 -1.07 -7.66
C ILE A 33 1.79 0.34 -7.78
N ILE A 34 0.53 0.44 -8.19
CA ILE A 34 -0.20 1.70 -8.34
C ILE A 34 -1.24 1.78 -7.22
N VAL A 35 -1.18 2.84 -6.42
CA VAL A 35 -2.20 3.14 -5.41
C VAL A 35 -2.93 4.42 -5.80
N GLU A 36 -4.24 4.33 -5.91
CA GLU A 36 -5.13 5.48 -6.08
C GLU A 36 -5.91 5.72 -4.78
N THR A 37 -5.76 6.90 -4.21
CA THR A 37 -6.53 7.34 -3.03
C THR A 37 -7.51 8.42 -3.44
N ASN A 38 -8.80 8.19 -3.18
CA ASN A 38 -9.87 9.16 -3.47
C ASN A 38 -9.87 9.65 -4.93
N GLY A 39 -9.56 8.76 -5.87
CA GLY A 39 -9.51 9.06 -7.30
C GLY A 39 -8.21 9.69 -7.80
N GLY A 40 -7.27 10.05 -6.91
CA GLY A 40 -5.94 10.55 -7.26
C GLY A 40 -4.85 9.50 -7.09
N LYS A 41 -3.87 9.45 -7.99
CA LYS A 41 -2.71 8.56 -7.87
C LYS A 41 -1.82 9.03 -6.71
N SER A 42 -1.78 8.24 -5.65
CA SER A 42 -1.03 8.55 -4.41
C SER A 42 0.32 7.84 -4.32
N PHE A 43 0.54 6.78 -5.12
CA PHE A 43 1.80 6.03 -5.17
C PHE A 43 1.93 5.27 -6.48
N GLU A 44 3.13 5.23 -7.07
CA GLU A 44 3.45 4.39 -8.22
C GLU A 44 4.95 4.08 -8.27
N GLU A 45 5.34 2.90 -7.78
CA GLU A 45 6.73 2.43 -7.84
C GLU A 45 6.81 0.90 -7.87
N ILE A 46 7.94 0.36 -8.32
CA ILE A 46 8.31 -1.04 -8.07
C ILE A 46 8.84 -1.13 -6.65
N VAL A 47 8.29 -2.05 -5.85
CA VAL A 47 8.64 -2.19 -4.44
C VAL A 47 9.37 -3.50 -4.20
N GLU A 48 10.57 -3.42 -3.64
CA GLU A 48 11.33 -4.58 -3.24
C GLU A 48 10.81 -5.17 -1.92
N PRO A 49 10.42 -6.45 -1.89
CA PRO A 49 10.04 -7.13 -0.66
C PRO A 49 11.23 -7.25 0.30
N ARG A 50 11.05 -6.89 1.58
CA ARG A 50 12.11 -6.96 2.59
C ARG A 50 11.78 -7.97 3.70
N ILE A 51 12.67 -8.94 3.90
CA ILE A 51 12.54 -9.97 4.96
C ILE A 51 12.56 -9.34 6.36
N GLU A 52 13.28 -8.24 6.56
CA GLU A 52 13.33 -7.54 7.86
C GLU A 52 11.96 -7.01 8.31
N THR A 53 11.12 -6.57 7.37
CA THR A 53 9.73 -6.15 7.64
C THR A 53 8.92 -7.32 8.22
N LEU A 54 9.17 -8.54 7.73
CA LEU A 54 8.52 -9.76 8.22
C LEU A 54 8.85 -10.03 9.69
N LEU A 55 10.14 -10.03 10.04
CA LEU A 55 10.61 -10.35 11.39
C LEU A 55 10.22 -9.30 12.44
N LYS A 56 10.02 -8.04 12.02
CA LYS A 56 9.54 -6.98 12.92
C LYS A 56 8.04 -7.10 13.21
N GLU A 57 7.25 -7.48 12.22
CA GLU A 57 5.79 -7.64 12.38
C GLU A 57 5.41 -8.96 13.08
N VAL A 58 6.16 -10.07 12.88
CA VAL A 58 5.98 -11.34 13.65
C VAL A 58 6.13 -11.13 15.15
N ARG A 59 7.01 -10.22 15.57
CA ARG A 59 7.18 -9.89 16.99
C ARG A 59 6.00 -9.11 17.57
N HIS A 60 5.24 -8.41 16.74
CA HIS A 60 4.07 -7.63 17.15
C HIS A 60 2.74 -8.36 16.97
N ARG A 61 2.69 -9.38 16.11
CA ARG A 61 1.47 -10.15 15.80
C ARG A 61 1.75 -11.63 16.03
N SER A 62 1.03 -12.27 16.96
CA SER A 62 1.18 -13.71 17.28
C SER A 62 0.75 -14.68 16.17
N ASP A 63 0.55 -14.20 14.94
CA ASP A 63 0.12 -14.99 13.79
C ASP A 63 1.20 -14.97 12.69
N THR A 64 1.82 -16.13 12.47
CA THR A 64 2.89 -16.34 11.49
C THR A 64 2.38 -16.49 10.05
N HIS A 65 1.06 -16.56 9.84
CA HIS A 65 0.46 -16.57 8.50
C HIS A 65 0.24 -15.15 7.95
N ALA A 66 0.35 -14.12 8.79
CA ALA A 66 0.21 -12.70 8.42
C ALA A 66 1.56 -12.04 8.11
N LEU A 67 2.39 -12.72 7.31
CA LEU A 67 3.70 -12.23 6.89
C LEU A 67 3.57 -11.33 5.66
N PHE A 68 3.77 -10.02 5.86
CA PHE A 68 3.68 -9.03 4.79
C PHE A 68 5.07 -8.47 4.46
N PRO A 69 5.71 -8.91 3.36
CA PRO A 69 7.07 -8.51 3.05
C PRO A 69 7.19 -7.06 2.59
N VAL A 70 6.06 -6.38 2.35
CA VAL A 70 5.99 -4.98 1.97
C VAL A 70 5.02 -4.23 2.89
N LYS A 71 5.49 -3.08 3.37
CA LYS A 71 4.74 -2.11 4.17
C LYS A 71 4.86 -0.73 3.52
N LEU A 72 3.77 -0.25 2.93
CA LEU A 72 3.71 1.06 2.31
C LEU A 72 2.97 2.02 3.23
N THR A 73 3.56 3.19 3.48
CA THR A 73 2.89 4.28 4.19
C THR A 73 2.44 5.30 3.17
N ILE A 74 1.13 5.50 3.07
CA ILE A 74 0.53 6.41 2.10
C ILE A 74 -0.03 7.59 2.86
N ASP A 75 0.45 8.78 2.52
CA ASP A 75 -0.16 10.02 2.95
C ASP A 75 -1.38 10.30 2.06
N VAL A 76 -2.52 10.55 2.69
CA VAL A 76 -3.71 10.99 1.98
C VAL A 76 -3.44 12.43 1.61
N LEU A 77 -3.26 12.68 0.31
CA LEU A 77 -3.26 14.04 -0.20
C LEU A 77 -4.57 14.66 0.26
N SER A 78 -4.46 15.70 1.10
CA SER A 78 -5.59 16.58 1.33
C SER A 78 -6.10 16.97 -0.06
N PRO A 79 -7.42 16.99 -0.31
CA PRO A 79 -7.90 17.81 -1.41
C PRO A 79 -7.44 19.22 -1.04
N ASP A 80 -6.29 19.65 -1.56
CA ASP A 80 -5.89 21.03 -1.52
C ASP A 80 -7.08 21.81 -2.04
N ILE A 81 -7.39 22.88 -1.33
CA ILE A 81 -8.43 23.85 -1.63
C ILE A 81 -8.13 24.43 -3.02
N LEU A 82 -8.49 23.69 -4.06
CA LEU A 82 -8.48 24.09 -5.46
C LEU A 82 -9.94 24.26 -5.84
N ASN A 83 -10.48 25.42 -5.47
CA ASN A 83 -11.52 26.20 -6.16
C ASN A 83 -12.23 27.14 -5.18
N GLU A 84 -11.52 28.15 -4.69
CA GLU A 84 -12.15 29.43 -4.32
C GLU A 84 -11.24 30.57 -4.79
N LYS A 85 -11.40 30.94 -6.07
CA LYS A 85 -11.25 32.32 -6.55
C LYS A 85 -11.99 32.51 -7.86
#